data_AF-A0A1C5XVY9-F1
#
_entry.id   AF-A0A1C5XVY9-F1
#
_cell.length_a   1.000
_cell.length_b   1.000
_cell.length_c   1.000
_cell.angle_alpha   90.00
_cell.angle_beta   90.00
_cell.angle_gamma   90.00
#
_symmetry.space_group_name_H-M   'P 1'
#
loop_
_entity.id
_entity.type
_entity.pdbx_description
1 polymer ?
#
loop_
_entity_poly.entity_id
_entity_poly.type
_entity_poly.pdbx_seq_one_letter_code
_entity_poly.pdbx_strand_id
1 'polypeptide(L)' 'MAAYELKSGITAICPATINPARELGIEKAHGQITEGALSNLLILDQDLNIKDIIFKGQVLSL' A
#
# COMPACT_ATOMS: atom_id res chain seq x y z
N MET A 1 -5.23 -17.75 -11.06
CA MET A 1 -4.42 -16.51 -11.00
C MET A 1 -3.48 -16.50 -12.20
N ALA A 2 -3.42 -15.43 -12.98
CA ALA A 2 -2.43 -15.31 -14.06
C ALA A 2 -1.04 -14.99 -13.49
N ALA A 3 0.03 -15.47 -14.13
CA ALA A 3 1.42 -15.22 -13.70
C ALA A 3 1.76 -13.72 -13.64
N TYR A 4 1.05 -12.88 -14.41
CA TYR A 4 1.15 -11.42 -14.36
C TYR A 4 0.74 -10.88 -12.99
N GLU A 5 -0.31 -11.42 -12.37
CA GLU A 5 -0.82 -10.93 -11.08
C GLU A 5 0.10 -11.26 -9.91
N LEU A 6 0.79 -12.40 -9.97
CA LEU A 6 1.84 -12.77 -9.03
C LEU A 6 3.06 -11.84 -9.16
N LYS A 7 3.48 -11.52 -10.39
CA LYS A 7 4.61 -10.61 -10.64
C LYS A 7 4.31 -9.14 -10.34
N SER A 8 3.07 -8.72 -10.50
CA SER A 8 2.64 -7.33 -10.24
C SER A 8 2.26 -7.08 -8.77
N GLY A 9 2.35 -8.10 -7.91
CA GLY A 9 2.08 -7.98 -6.48
C GLY A 9 0.60 -7.90 -6.12
N ILE A 10 -0.33 -8.05 -7.08
CA ILE A 10 -1.78 -8.01 -6.87
C ILE A 10 -2.23 -9.02 -5.80
N THR A 11 -1.55 -10.16 -5.71
CA THR A 11 -1.91 -11.25 -4.80
C THR A 11 -1.48 -11.01 -3.35
N ALA A 12 -0.64 -10.00 -3.08
CA ALA A 12 -0.10 -9.70 -1.75
C ALA A 12 -0.33 -8.25 -1.31
N ILE A 13 -0.16 -7.28 -2.22
CA ILE A 13 -0.34 -5.86 -1.94
C ILE A 13 -1.82 -5.55 -1.69
N CYS A 14 -2.73 -5.99 -2.58
CA CYS A 14 -4.16 -5.67 -2.44
C CYS A 14 -4.78 -6.22 -1.15
N PRO A 15 -4.53 -7.49 -0.74
CA PRO A 15 -4.97 -8.01 0.56
C PRO A 15 -4.43 -7.24 1.76
N ALA A 16 -3.25 -6.63 1.66
CA ALA A 16 -2.64 -5.84 2.72
C ALA A 16 -3.00 -4.34 2.68
N THR A 17 -3.71 -3.88 1.65
CA THR A 17 -3.98 -2.44 1.42
C THR A 17 -5.45 -2.17 1.10
N ILE A 18 -5.87 -2.23 -0.17
CA ILE A 18 -7.19 -1.80 -0.62
C ILE A 18 -8.32 -2.71 -0.16
N ASN A 19 -8.07 -4.02 -0.02
CA ASN A 19 -9.10 -4.97 0.39
C ASN A 19 -9.61 -4.68 1.81
N PRO A 20 -8.77 -4.61 2.86
CA PRO A 20 -9.25 -4.25 4.20
C PRO A 20 -9.83 -2.83 4.26
N ALA A 21 -9.32 -1.89 3.46
CA ALA A 21 -9.89 -0.54 3.39
C ALA A 21 -11.33 -0.54 2.87
N ARG A 22 -11.63 -1.36 1.84
CA ARG A 22 -12.99 -1.56 1.31
C ARG A 22 -13.92 -2.25 2.30
N GLU A 23 -13.44 -3.30 2.97
CA GLU A 23 -14.22 -4.00 4.00
C GLU A 23 -14.63 -3.08 5.15
N LEU A 24 -13.83 -2.05 5.44
CA LEU A 24 -14.10 -1.04 6.46
C LEU A 24 -14.80 0.22 5.92
N GLY A 25 -15.00 0.35 4.61
CA GLY A 25 -15.59 1.53 3.97
C GLY A 25 -14.74 2.81 4.05
N ILE A 26 -13.42 2.66 4.16
CA ILE A 26 -12.45 3.77 4.26
C ILE A 26 -11.54 3.89 3.03
N GLU A 27 -11.85 3.16 1.95
CA GLU A 27 -11.03 3.09 0.74
C GLU A 27 -10.82 4.46 0.09
N LYS A 28 -11.76 5.40 0.24
CA LYS A 28 -11.59 6.78 -0.26
C LYS A 28 -10.33 7.45 0.31
N ALA A 29 -9.93 7.11 1.54
CA ALA A 29 -8.77 7.70 2.21
C ALA A 29 -7.58 6.74 2.35
N HIS A 30 -7.79 5.42 2.33
CA HIS A 30 -6.76 4.42 2.65
C HIS A 30 -6.65 3.31 1.60
N GLY A 31 -5.47 2.66 1.55
CA GLY A 31 -5.25 1.45 0.75
C GLY A 31 -5.03 1.70 -0.74
N GLN A 32 -4.98 2.96 -1.18
CA GLN A 32 -4.71 3.35 -2.56
C GLN A 32 -3.81 4.58 -2.64
N ILE A 33 -3.13 4.73 -3.77
CA ILE A 33 -2.30 5.89 -4.10
C ILE A 33 -3.03 6.67 -5.20
N THR A 34 -3.88 7.59 -4.78
CA THR A 34 -4.72 8.42 -5.66
C THR A 34 -4.83 9.83 -5.09
N GLU A 35 -5.20 10.80 -5.92
CA GLU A 35 -5.42 12.18 -5.47
C GLU A 35 -6.52 12.22 -4.40
N GLY A 36 -6.27 12.93 -3.30
CA GLY A 36 -7.20 13.05 -2.17
C GLY A 36 -7.15 11.92 -1.14
N ALA A 37 -6.44 10.81 -1.40
CA ALA A 37 -6.17 9.79 -0.39
C ALA A 37 -5.11 10.27 0.63
N LEU A 38 -5.12 9.70 1.83
CA LEU A 38 -4.08 9.99 2.83
C LEU A 38 -2.74 9.42 2.37
N SER A 39 -1.68 10.22 2.51
CA SER A 39 -0.32 9.82 2.19
C SER A 39 0.25 8.90 3.27
N ASN A 40 -0.27 7.66 3.30
CA ASN A 40 0.24 6.55 4.10
C ASN A 40 0.91 5.57 3.13
N LEU A 41 2.23 5.52 3.14
CA LEU A 41 3.04 4.76 2.18
C LEU A 41 4.12 3.96 2.91
N LEU A 42 4.44 2.79 2.36
CA LEU A 42 5.56 1.97 2.77
C LEU A 42 6.48 1.82 1.57
N ILE A 43 7.75 2.19 1.72
CA ILE A 43 8.77 2.04 0.67
C ILE A 43 9.60 0.81 1.00
N LEU A 44 9.64 -0.13 0.05
CA LEU A 44 10.39 -1.37 0.16
C LEU A 44 11.46 -1.43 -0.93
N ASP A 45 12.58 -2.11 -0.65
CA ASP A 45 13.51 -2.52 -1.71
C ASP A 45 13.10 -3.85 -2.37
N GLN A 46 13.91 -4.32 -3.32
CA GLN A 46 13.66 -5.54 -4.07
C GLN A 46 13.66 -6.81 -3.19
N ASP A 47 14.29 -6.74 -2.02
CA ASP A 47 14.35 -7.82 -1.04
C ASP A 47 13.26 -7.70 0.03
N LEU A 48 12.30 -6.78 -0.16
CA LEU A 48 11.19 -6.49 0.76
C LEU A 48 11.62 -5.90 2.12
N ASN A 49 12.82 -5.32 2.22
CA ASN A 49 13.20 -4.57 3.41
C ASN A 49 12.54 -3.19 3.41
N ILE A 50 12.10 -2.74 4.58
CA ILE A 50 11.55 -1.40 4.74
C ILE A 50 12.68 -0.38 4.60
N LYS A 51 12.56 0.50 3.60
CA LYS A 51 13.45 1.65 3.40
C LYS A 51 12.91 2.91 4.08
N ASP A 52 11.60 3.10 4.03
CA ASP A 52 10.97 4.29 4.56
C ASP A 52 9.49 4.05 4.85
N ILE A 53 8.93 4.85 5.76
CA ILE A 53 7.51 4.89 6.08
C ILE A 53 7.05 6.34 6.02
N ILE A 54 6.05 6.61 5.18
CA ILE A 54 5.38 7.91 5.14
C ILE A 54 4.04 7.73 5.82
N PHE A 55 3.80 8.48 6.90
CA PHE A 55 2.54 8.45 7.64
C PHE A 55 1.90 9.83 7.66
N LYS A 56 0.70 9.93 7.09
CA LYS A 56 -0.04 11.20 6.92
C LYS A 56 0.83 12.32 6.29
N GLY A 57 1.65 11.94 5.31
CA GLY A 57 2.55 12.86 4.59
C GLY A 57 3.84 13.22 5.32
N GLN A 58 4.10 12.64 6.50
CA GLN A 58 5.36 12.81 7.22
C GLN A 58 6.24 11.58 7.02
N VAL A 59 7.49 11.81 6.63
CA VAL A 59 8.53 10.76 6.59
C VAL A 59 8.88 10.41 8.03
N LEU A 60 8.70 9.14 8.40
CA LEU A 60 9.10 8.61 9.69
C LEU A 60 10.55 8.14 9.57
N SER A 61 11.47 8.78 10.29
CA SER A 61 12.81 8.22 10.46
C SER A 61 12.69 6.93 11.27
N LEU A 62 13.06 5.81 10.64
CA LEU A 62 13.29 4.54 11.33
C LEU A 62 14.62 4.55 12.08
#